data_AF-A0A5J9U8Z1-F1
#
_entry.id   AF-A0A5J9U8Z1-F1
#
_cell.length_a   1.000
_cell.length_b   1.000
_cell.length_c   1.000
_cell.angle_alpha   90.00
_cell.angle_beta   90.00
_cell.angle_gamma   90.00
#
_symmetry.space_group_name_H-M   'P 1'
#
loop_
_entity.id
_entity.type
_entity.pdbx_description
1 polymer ?
#
loop_
_entity_poly.entity_id
_entity_poly.type
_entity_poly.pdbx_seq_one_letter_code
_entity_poly.pdbx_strand_id
1 'polypeptide(L)'
;MASGKQSKKLRILLMPFFAASHIAPFTDLAFHLADARPDVVEAIVAVTPANASIVRSALARRGPNRRAAADAVKVATYAFPAAAGLPPGVENLSTVTAADSWRIDAAAFDESLRPCSATWE
;
A
#
# COMPACT_ATOMS: atom_id res chain seq x y z
N MET A 1 30.99 3.57 -28.65
CA MET A 1 29.59 3.73 -28.19
C MET A 1 29.58 3.57 -26.68
N ALA A 2 29.25 4.63 -25.93
CA ALA A 2 29.16 4.54 -24.48
C ALA A 2 27.96 3.65 -24.11
N SER A 3 28.22 2.52 -23.46
CA SER A 3 27.19 1.72 -22.81
C SER A 3 26.52 2.61 -21.77
N GLY A 4 25.31 3.10 -22.06
CA GLY A 4 24.55 3.93 -21.12
C GLY A 4 24.35 3.14 -19.84
N LYS A 5 24.96 3.58 -18.73
CA LYS A 5 24.65 3.05 -17.40
C LYS A 5 23.13 3.08 -17.24
N GLN A 6 22.50 1.90 -17.13
CA GLN A 6 21.09 1.83 -16.74
C GLN A 6 20.92 2.64 -15.46
N SER A 7 20.22 3.76 -15.54
CA SER A 7 19.87 4.56 -14.38
C SER A 7 19.03 3.68 -13.45
N LYS A 8 19.40 3.60 -12.16
CA LYS A 8 18.59 2.89 -11.17
C LYS A 8 17.20 3.53 -11.12
N LYS A 9 16.14 2.73 -11.19
CA LYS A 9 14.77 3.21 -10.99
C LYS A 9 14.61 3.75 -9.56
N LEU A 10 13.91 4.88 -9.40
CA LEU A 10 13.42 5.36 -8.12
C LEU A 10 12.29 4.46 -7.64
N ARG A 11 12.44 3.83 -6.48
CA ARG A 11 11.44 2.94 -5.89
C ARG A 11 10.74 3.68 -4.76
N ILE A 12 9.42 3.81 -4.85
CA ILE A 12 8.60 4.56 -3.90
C ILE A 12 7.65 3.60 -3.21
N LEU A 13 7.77 3.47 -1.90
CA LEU A 13 6.86 2.70 -1.06
C LEU A 13 5.83 3.63 -0.44
N LEU A 14 4.56 3.39 -0.73
CA LEU A 14 3.41 4.12 -0.23
C LEU A 14 2.70 3.24 0.80
N MET A 15 2.67 3.71 2.05
CA MET A 15 2.07 3.01 3.19
C MET A 15 0.90 3.84 3.73
N PRO A 16 -0.32 3.69 3.17
CA PRO A 16 -1.49 4.40 3.66
C PRO A 16 -1.93 3.88 5.04
N PHE A 17 -2.63 4.74 5.76
CA PHE A 17 -3.40 4.34 6.94
C PHE A 17 -4.47 3.28 6.59
N PHE A 18 -4.87 2.46 7.56
CA PHE A 18 -5.82 1.35 7.45
C PHE A 18 -7.28 1.81 7.21
N ALA A 19 -7.53 2.70 6.25
CA ALA A 19 -8.86 3.17 5.89
C ALA A 19 -8.98 3.30 4.37
N ALA A 20 -10.14 2.96 3.81
CA ALA A 20 -10.40 3.07 2.38
C ALA A 20 -10.20 4.50 1.86
N SER A 21 -10.54 5.51 2.69
CA SER A 21 -10.34 6.94 2.40
C SER A 21 -8.87 7.34 2.26
N HIS A 22 -7.92 6.54 2.75
CA HIS A 22 -6.48 6.77 2.61
C HIS A 22 -5.86 5.84 1.56
N ILE A 23 -6.28 4.58 1.53
CA ILE A 23 -5.79 3.57 0.58
C ILE A 23 -6.10 3.96 -0.87
N ALA A 24 -7.31 4.46 -1.16
CA ALA A 24 -7.68 4.82 -2.52
C ALA A 24 -6.84 6.00 -3.06
N PRO A 25 -6.71 7.14 -2.36
CA PRO A 25 -5.83 8.22 -2.82
C PRO A 25 -4.36 7.83 -2.96
N PHE A 26 -3.83 6.98 -2.07
CA PHE A 26 -2.45 6.50 -2.19
C PHE A 26 -2.28 5.58 -3.40
N THR A 27 -3.30 4.77 -3.73
CA THR A 27 -3.31 3.95 -4.95
C THR A 27 -3.38 4.82 -6.20
N ASP A 28 -4.15 5.91 -6.16
CA ASP A 28 -4.20 6.90 -7.25
C ASP A 28 -2.83 7.58 -7.45
N LEU A 29 -2.18 8.00 -6.36
CA LEU A 29 -0.84 8.57 -6.40
C LEU A 29 0.18 7.57 -6.98
N ALA A 30 0.17 6.32 -6.52
CA ALA A 30 1.06 5.26 -7.02
C ALA A 30 0.91 5.07 -8.53
N PHE A 31 -0.34 5.03 -8.99
CA PHE A 31 -0.67 4.93 -10.40
C PHE A 31 -0.17 6.13 -11.20
N HIS A 32 -0.40 7.37 -10.72
CA HIS A 32 0.09 8.56 -11.42
C HIS A 32 1.61 8.65 -11.47
N LEU A 33 2.31 8.19 -10.42
CA LEU A 33 3.78 8.08 -10.40
C LEU A 33 4.28 7.09 -11.46
N ALA A 34 3.64 5.93 -11.57
CA ALA A 34 3.99 4.90 -12.56
C ALA A 34 3.67 5.35 -14.00
N ASP A 35 2.51 6.00 -14.21
CA ASP A 35 2.06 6.47 -15.52
C ASP A 35 2.90 7.63 -16.05
N ALA A 36 3.30 8.56 -15.18
CA ALA A 36 4.07 9.73 -15.59
C ALA A 36 5.50 9.37 -16.03
N ARG A 37 6.12 8.35 -15.41
CA ARG A 37 7.55 8.03 -15.56
C ARG A 37 7.83 6.51 -15.50
N PRO A 38 7.24 5.70 -16.40
CA PRO A 38 7.26 4.23 -16.30
C PRO A 38 8.67 3.60 -16.35
N ASP A 39 9.61 4.24 -17.02
CA ASP A 39 10.99 3.74 -17.17
C ASP A 39 11.89 4.05 -15.97
N VAL A 40 11.49 5.01 -15.12
CA VAL A 40 12.35 5.49 -14.03
C VAL A 40 11.71 5.42 -12.64
N VAL A 41 10.38 5.24 -12.54
CA VAL A 41 9.68 5.09 -11.25
C VAL A 41 9.08 3.69 -11.13
N GLU A 42 9.28 3.08 -9.96
CA GLU A 42 8.55 1.90 -9.51
C GLU A 42 7.76 2.27 -8.25
N ALA A 43 6.43 2.33 -8.37
CA ALA A 43 5.54 2.62 -7.25
C ALA A 43 5.01 1.32 -6.62
N ILE A 44 5.05 1.25 -5.30
CA ILE A 44 4.61 0.11 -4.51
C ILE A 44 3.60 0.61 -3.47
N VAL A 45 2.40 0.04 -3.46
CA VAL A 45 1.41 0.26 -2.40
C VAL A 45 1.52 -0.91 -1.43
N ALA A 46 1.96 -0.62 -0.21
CA ALA A 46 2.02 -1.61 0.86
C ALA A 46 0.78 -1.47 1.75
N VAL A 47 0.02 -2.55 1.88
CA VAL A 47 -1.18 -2.63 2.72
C VAL A 47 -1.20 -3.95 3.48
N THR A 48 -2.15 -4.16 4.37
CA THR A 48 -2.34 -5.46 5.02
C THR A 48 -3.20 -6.39 4.14
N PRO A 49 -3.22 -7.72 4.39
CA PRO A 49 -3.91 -8.67 3.52
C PRO A 49 -5.39 -8.35 3.25
N ALA A 50 -6.14 -7.94 4.28
CA ALA A 50 -7.57 -7.61 4.11
C ALA A 50 -7.80 -6.35 3.27
N ASN A 51 -6.78 -5.49 3.15
CA ASN A 51 -6.82 -4.23 2.42
C ASN A 51 -6.35 -4.36 0.95
N ALA A 52 -5.72 -5.48 0.58
CA ALA A 52 -5.15 -5.68 -0.76
C ALA A 52 -6.22 -5.64 -1.88
N SER A 53 -7.44 -6.10 -1.59
CA SER A 53 -8.56 -6.06 -2.53
C SER A 53 -8.93 -4.64 -2.92
N ILE A 54 -8.87 -3.68 -1.98
CA ILE A 54 -9.20 -2.27 -2.22
C ILE A 54 -8.24 -1.67 -3.27
N VAL A 55 -6.93 -1.93 -3.12
CA VAL A 55 -5.90 -1.48 -4.06
C VAL A 55 -6.13 -2.10 -5.45
N ARG A 56 -6.32 -3.43 -5.51
CA ARG A 56 -6.54 -4.14 -6.76
C ARG A 56 -7.80 -3.67 -7.48
N SER A 57 -8.90 -3.48 -6.75
CA SER A 57 -10.15 -2.96 -7.30
C SER A 57 -9.98 -1.53 -7.81
N ALA A 58 -9.20 -0.68 -7.13
CA ALA A 58 -8.92 0.68 -7.60
C ALA A 58 -8.11 0.70 -8.90
N LEU A 59 -7.09 -0.16 -9.02
CA LEU A 59 -6.30 -0.32 -10.24
C LEU A 59 -7.13 -0.93 -11.39
N ALA A 60 -7.99 -1.90 -11.10
CA ALA A 60 -8.84 -2.56 -12.09
C ALA A 60 -9.88 -1.62 -12.73
N ARG A 61 -10.28 -0.54 -12.04
CA ARG A 61 -11.19 0.48 -12.59
C ARG A 61 -10.53 1.38 -13.64
N ARG A 62 -9.23 1.27 -13.88
CA ARG A 62 -8.54 2.05 -14.92
C ARG A 62 -8.93 1.53 -16.30
N GLY A 63 -9.26 2.47 -17.20
CA GLY A 63 -9.63 2.15 -18.58
C GLY A 63 -8.48 1.51 -19.38
N PRO A 64 -8.79 0.93 -20.55
CA PRO A 64 -7.82 0.16 -21.35
C PRO A 64 -6.53 0.91 -21.66
N ASN A 65 -6.64 2.20 -21.99
CA ASN A 65 -5.49 3.05 -22.35
C ASN A 65 -4.50 3.29 -21.21
N ARG A 66 -4.89 3.01 -19.96
CA ARG A 66 -4.05 3.21 -18.77
C ARG A 66 -3.76 1.90 -18.04
N ARG A 67 -4.04 0.77 -18.67
CA ARG A 67 -3.89 -0.56 -18.07
C ARG A 67 -2.43 -0.90 -17.79
N ALA A 68 -1.52 -0.56 -18.71
CA ALA A 68 -0.08 -0.81 -18.52
C ALA A 68 0.48 -0.12 -17.27
N ALA A 69 0.08 1.14 -17.02
CA ALA A 69 0.48 1.86 -15.80
C ALA A 69 -0.16 1.27 -14.54
N ALA A 70 -1.42 0.81 -14.62
CA ALA A 70 -2.09 0.14 -13.50
C ALA A 70 -1.40 -1.19 -13.13
N ASP A 71 -1.01 -1.99 -14.13
CA ASP A 71 -0.31 -3.26 -13.94
C ASP A 71 1.14 -3.06 -13.48
N ALA A 72 1.74 -1.88 -13.72
CA ALA A 72 3.07 -1.52 -13.24
C ALA A 72 3.12 -1.16 -11.74
N VAL A 73 1.98 -0.81 -11.13
CA VAL A 73 1.92 -0.57 -9.68
C VAL A 73 2.03 -1.89 -8.93
N LYS A 74 3.05 -2.03 -8.09
CA LYS A 74 3.21 -3.22 -7.26
C LYS A 74 2.33 -3.11 -6.01
N VAL A 75 1.72 -4.21 -5.62
CA VAL A 75 0.97 -4.34 -4.37
C VAL A 75 1.75 -5.27 -3.45
N ALA A 76 2.22 -4.74 -2.33
CA ALA A 76 2.90 -5.52 -1.29
C ALA A 76 1.97 -5.68 -0.08
N THR A 77 2.08 -6.82 0.61
CA THR A 77 1.35 -7.07 1.85
C THR A 77 2.29 -7.16 3.05
N TYR A 78 1.92 -6.54 4.16
CA TYR A 78 2.56 -6.71 5.45
C TYR A 78 1.56 -7.17 6.51
N ALA A 79 2.03 -7.87 7.54
CA ALA A 79 1.15 -8.35 8.61
C ALA A 79 0.47 -7.17 9.32
N PHE A 80 -0.84 -7.26 9.54
CA PHE A 80 -1.53 -6.32 10.39
C PHE A 80 -1.00 -6.44 11.84
N PRO A 81 -0.70 -5.33 12.52
CA PRO A 81 -0.22 -5.37 13.90
C PRO A 81 -1.22 -6.09 14.81
N ALA A 82 -0.73 -6.92 15.73
CA ALA A 82 -1.59 -7.70 16.60
C ALA A 82 -2.37 -6.79 17.57
N ALA A 83 -3.63 -6.50 17.27
CA ALA A 83 -4.52 -5.71 18.12
C ALA A 83 -5.51 -6.62 18.86
N ALA A 84 -5.44 -6.59 20.19
CA ALA A 84 -6.25 -7.46 21.03
C ALA A 84 -7.75 -7.18 20.87
N GLY A 85 -8.53 -8.24 20.67
CA GLY A 85 -9.99 -8.17 20.60
C GLY A 85 -10.58 -7.77 19.24
N LEU A 86 -9.76 -7.60 18.19
CA LEU A 86 -10.29 -7.54 16.83
C LEU A 86 -10.58 -8.95 16.28
N PRO A 87 -11.70 -9.14 15.57
CA PRO A 87 -11.95 -10.37 14.85
C PRO A 87 -10.87 -10.64 13.79
N PRO A 88 -10.53 -11.92 13.51
CA PRO A 88 -9.58 -12.25 12.45
C PRO A 88 -9.98 -11.64 11.10
N GLY A 89 -9.02 -11.00 10.42
CA GLY A 89 -9.21 -10.38 9.11
C GLY A 89 -9.84 -8.98 9.13
N VAL A 90 -10.14 -8.42 10.30
CA VAL A 90 -10.60 -7.03 10.43
C VAL A 90 -9.39 -6.11 10.57
N GLU A 91 -8.99 -5.50 9.46
CA GLU A 91 -7.78 -4.66 9.38
C GLU A 91 -8.09 -3.27 8.77
N ASN A 92 -9.37 -2.87 8.67
CA ASN A 92 -9.77 -1.61 8.04
C ASN A 92 -10.80 -0.85 8.90
N LEU A 93 -10.51 0.42 9.17
CA LEU A 93 -11.35 1.35 9.92
C LEU A 93 -12.72 1.59 9.28
N SER A 94 -12.82 1.43 7.97
CA SER A 94 -14.06 1.67 7.20
C SER A 94 -15.04 0.50 7.29
N THR A 95 -14.60 -0.68 7.73
CA THR A 95 -15.41 -1.90 7.80
C THR A 95 -15.60 -2.42 9.21
N VAL A 96 -14.79 -1.95 10.16
CA VAL A 96 -14.91 -2.29 11.58
C VAL A 96 -16.14 -1.63 12.20
N THR A 97 -16.67 -2.21 13.27
CA THR A 97 -17.75 -1.60 14.04
C THR A 97 -17.26 -0.33 14.74
N ALA A 98 -18.16 0.62 15.01
CA ALA A 98 -17.81 1.83 15.76
C ALA A 98 -17.26 1.54 17.17
N ALA A 99 -17.68 0.42 17.79
CA ALA A 99 -17.18 0.01 19.11
C ALA A 99 -15.72 -0.47 19.06
N ASP A 100 -15.27 -0.96 17.91
CA ASP A 100 -13.93 -1.53 17.72
C ASP A 100 -12.99 -0.63 16.90
N SER A 101 -13.46 0.51 16.40
CA SER A 101 -12.69 1.43 15.54
C SER A 101 -11.39 1.89 16.18
N TRP A 102 -11.43 2.20 17.48
CA TRP A 102 -10.28 2.65 18.25
C TRP A 102 -9.14 1.62 18.29
N ARG A 103 -9.43 0.32 18.08
CA ARG A 103 -8.40 -0.72 18.04
C ARG A 103 -7.61 -0.66 16.73
N ILE A 104 -8.23 -0.28 15.62
CA ILE A 104 -7.53 -0.02 14.36
C ILE A 104 -6.64 1.21 14.50
N ASP A 105 -7.15 2.26 15.14
CA ASP A 105 -6.35 3.48 15.42
C ASP A 105 -5.16 3.15 16.31
N ALA A 106 -5.37 2.42 17.41
CA ALA A 106 -4.31 1.97 18.29
C ALA A 106 -3.25 1.15 17.52
N ALA A 107 -3.67 0.18 16.71
CA ALA A 107 -2.75 -0.63 15.90
C ALA A 107 -1.89 0.20 14.93
N ALA A 108 -2.42 1.31 14.40
CA ALA A 108 -1.71 2.16 13.45
C ALA A 108 -0.60 3.01 14.09
N PHE A 109 -0.80 3.43 15.34
CA PHE A 109 0.09 4.34 16.05
C PHE A 109 0.93 3.67 17.13
N ASP A 110 0.70 2.40 17.42
CA ASP A 110 1.48 1.67 18.41
C ASP A 110 2.86 1.30 17.84
N GLU A 111 3.86 2.10 18.21
CA GLU A 111 5.26 1.87 17.87
C GLU A 111 5.79 0.54 18.46
N SER A 112 5.19 0.02 19.53
CA SER A 112 5.58 -1.27 20.12
C SER A 112 5.09 -2.47 19.29
N LEU A 113 4.05 -2.26 18.47
CA LEU A 113 3.53 -3.28 17.55
C LEU A 113 4.20 -3.23 16.17
N ARG A 114 5.10 -2.26 15.94
CA ARG A 114 5.99 -2.29 14.77
C ARG A 114 7.11 -3.28 15.05
N PRO A 115 7.51 -4.13 14.09
CA PRO A 115 8.67 -5.00 14.28
C PRO A 115 9.90 -4.13 14.54
N CYS A 116 10.29 -4.06 15.82
CA CYS A 116 11.53 -3.47 16.26
C CYS A 116 12.67 -4.32 15.68
N SER A 117 13.65 -3.64 15.07
CA SER A 117 14.83 -4.17 14.38
C SER A 117 14.58 -5.07 13.17
N ALA A 118 14.41 -4.46 11.99
CA ALA A 118 15.13 -4.98 10.84
C ALA A 118 16.60 -4.58 11.03
N THR A 119 17.42 -5.48 11.60
CA THR A 119 18.86 -5.41 11.43
C THR A 119 19.13 -5.67 9.95
N TRP A 120 19.41 -4.60 9.21
CA TRP A 120 19.89 -4.70 7.83
C TRP A 120 21.38 -5.05 7.88
N GLU A 121 21.69 -6.34 8.08
CA GLU A 121 23.01 -6.89 7.74
C GLU A 121 23.14 -7.11 6.23
#